data_AF-A0A9P6W5P6-F1
#
_entry.id   AF-A0A9P6W5P6-F1
#
_cell.length_a   1.000
_cell.length_b   1.000
_cell.length_c   1.000
_cell.angle_alpha   90.00
_cell.angle_beta   90.00
_cell.angle_gamma   90.00
#
_symmetry.space_group_name_H-M   'P 1'
#
loop_
_entity.id
_entity.type
_entity.pdbx_description
1 polymer ?
#
loop_
_entity_poly.entity_id
_entity_poly.type
_entity_poly.pdbx_seq_one_letter_code
_entity_poly.pdbx_strand_id
1 'polypeptide(L)'
;MADGKSKYIHDLTANEYVMSCDGTPARVISIRRDMQKTYSLIQRTKHRNITTALIDNNRCFSSVHGRMELNCSLTHPVNLTLFTKPVIERSFKHNHVMVRWIEVNEIVTPDGRSIRIPKYHNKTFTLTEEGQNDALNFKTTALRNATFIVHYTLQVRDLCHLDAQTRSRSKLCVKPILTGNGTLSHFLTGQYHLNTTAVQTMAWLIGLWIGDGTTVRPEISVDSLDTHLMDDLIELCKVWNIYPSYNDGPIPLRAKHVKLYYGKKPSNRKYYHNCKTNNPFWKAILDLNFKNEEDGCKQIPDFLWNDDIIIREKFLAGLIDADGYVSKNISQSGNLQVNIQTIYHSVMKGIVDIARSLGISATVTTKPERMEIIKGKEVHCQLTYDCALIGKTPLQNILFYCHSGHKIRNRPQTVERDPVYFAFDDSIRGLNHVYFIEVENTKTILLGNKMSANTCTDNCNHEQRQANRENNQKQCLALNSAQDAMLGIKTAAIDVNHVTWFLIHERSNENSIFKTRTQTKITSL
;
A
#
# COMPACT_ATOMS: atom_id res chain seq x y z
N MET A 1 0.54 -17.71 -9.84
CA MET A 1 0.73 -18.54 -11.05
C MET A 1 0.61 -17.66 -12.28
N ALA A 2 1.07 -18.11 -13.45
CA ALA A 2 1.06 -17.31 -14.67
C ALA A 2 -0.35 -17.01 -15.19
N ASP A 3 -1.35 -17.84 -14.86
CA ASP A 3 -2.78 -17.62 -15.09
C ASP A 3 -3.44 -16.64 -14.08
N GLY A 4 -2.63 -16.00 -13.24
CA GLY A 4 -3.10 -15.12 -12.16
C GLY A 4 -3.55 -15.83 -10.88
N LYS A 5 -3.69 -17.16 -10.84
CA LYS A 5 -4.17 -17.85 -9.63
C LYS A 5 -3.13 -17.83 -8.50
N SER A 6 -3.60 -17.79 -7.26
CA SER A 6 -2.80 -18.05 -6.06
C SER A 6 -2.60 -19.57 -5.89
N LYS A 7 -1.41 -20.02 -5.51
CA LYS A 7 -1.09 -21.42 -5.18
C LYS A 7 -0.01 -21.43 -4.09
N TYR A 8 -0.06 -22.35 -3.12
CA TYR A 8 0.97 -22.40 -2.07
C TYR A 8 2.27 -23.00 -2.60
N ILE A 9 3.39 -22.59 -2.01
CA ILE A 9 4.73 -23.01 -2.44
C ILE A 9 4.97 -24.52 -2.31
N HIS A 10 4.25 -25.18 -1.38
CA HIS A 10 4.33 -26.62 -1.15
C HIS A 10 3.47 -27.47 -2.10
N ASP A 11 2.51 -26.85 -2.81
CA ASP A 11 1.66 -27.52 -3.81
C ASP A 11 2.26 -27.45 -5.22
N LEU A 12 3.27 -26.59 -5.43
CA LEU A 12 3.92 -26.40 -6.74
C LEU A 12 4.55 -27.69 -7.24
N THR A 13 4.50 -27.92 -8.56
CA THR A 13 5.21 -29.02 -9.22
C THR A 13 6.11 -28.52 -10.35
N ALA A 14 7.08 -29.35 -10.76
CA ALA A 14 7.89 -29.06 -11.94
C ALA A 14 7.02 -28.92 -13.20
N ASN A 15 7.49 -28.13 -14.17
CA ASN A 15 6.79 -27.72 -15.40
C ASN A 15 5.51 -26.87 -15.22
N GLU A 16 5.13 -26.48 -13.99
CA GLU A 16 4.14 -25.42 -13.81
C GLU A 16 4.72 -24.04 -14.15
N TYR A 17 3.84 -23.09 -14.48
CA TYR A 17 4.22 -21.72 -14.85
C TYR A 17 3.89 -20.71 -13.75
N VAL A 18 4.93 -20.09 -13.20
CA VAL A 18 4.83 -19.01 -12.21
C VAL A 18 4.86 -17.64 -12.91
N MET A 19 4.33 -16.62 -12.24
CA MET A 19 4.33 -15.25 -12.74
C MET A 19 5.70 -14.61 -12.48
N SER A 20 6.34 -14.10 -13.52
CA SER A 20 7.58 -13.30 -13.38
C SER A 20 7.26 -11.84 -13.05
N CYS A 21 8.23 -11.14 -12.49
CA CYS A 21 8.13 -9.73 -12.11
C CYS A 21 8.02 -8.73 -13.28
N ASP A 22 8.05 -9.22 -14.53
CA ASP A 22 7.78 -8.47 -15.76
C ASP A 22 6.39 -8.79 -16.36
N GLY A 23 5.61 -9.64 -15.69
CA GLY A 23 4.30 -10.13 -16.15
C GLY A 23 4.36 -11.36 -17.06
N THR A 24 5.54 -11.89 -17.39
CA THR A 24 5.70 -13.06 -18.26
C THR A 24 5.64 -14.39 -17.49
N PRO A 25 5.19 -15.50 -18.12
CA PRO A 25 5.34 -16.83 -17.54
C PRO A 25 6.82 -17.23 -17.41
N ALA A 26 7.19 -17.86 -16.30
CA ALA A 26 8.43 -18.62 -16.17
C ALA A 26 8.10 -20.05 -15.73
N ARG A 27 8.70 -21.04 -16.39
CA ARG A 27 8.52 -22.47 -16.09
C ARG A 27 9.35 -22.87 -14.89
N VAL A 28 8.75 -23.62 -13.96
CA VAL A 28 9.47 -24.26 -12.84
C VAL A 28 10.26 -25.44 -13.38
N ILE A 29 11.59 -25.43 -13.17
CA ILE A 29 12.49 -26.51 -13.58
C ILE A 29 12.53 -27.59 -12.51
N SER A 30 12.87 -27.20 -11.28
CA SER A 30 12.99 -28.10 -10.15
C SER A 30 12.43 -27.48 -8.87
N ILE A 31 12.02 -28.34 -7.94
CA ILE A 31 11.61 -27.97 -6.58
C ILE A 31 12.33 -28.89 -5.61
N ARG A 32 13.06 -28.30 -4.65
CA ARG A 32 13.75 -29.03 -3.57
C ARG A 32 13.16 -28.62 -2.22
N ARG A 33 13.05 -29.57 -1.28
CA ARG A 33 12.54 -29.34 0.08
C ARG A 33 13.62 -29.67 1.09
N ASP A 34 13.75 -28.84 2.12
CA ASP A 34 14.71 -29.00 3.22
C ASP A 34 14.09 -28.54 4.57
N MET A 35 14.82 -28.70 5.66
CA MET A 35 14.51 -28.16 7.00
C MET A 35 15.60 -27.19 7.43
N GLN A 36 15.31 -25.89 7.38
CA GLN A 36 16.26 -24.82 7.72
C GLN A 36 15.64 -23.80 8.66
N LYS A 37 16.49 -23.00 9.31
CA LYS A 37 16.07 -21.86 10.12
C LYS A 37 15.56 -20.74 9.23
N THR A 38 14.27 -20.44 9.35
CA THR A 38 13.63 -19.39 8.56
C THR A 38 13.57 -18.06 9.29
N TYR A 39 13.48 -17.02 8.46
CA TYR A 39 13.43 -15.61 8.83
C TYR A 39 12.19 -14.99 8.19
N SER A 40 11.48 -14.15 8.94
CA SER A 40 10.36 -13.35 8.43
C SER A 40 10.82 -11.92 8.20
N LEU A 41 10.65 -11.46 6.96
CA LEU A 41 10.94 -10.11 6.48
C LEU A 41 9.63 -9.35 6.40
N ILE A 42 9.42 -8.46 7.37
CA ILE A 42 8.13 -7.88 7.72
C ILE A 42 8.13 -6.39 7.37
N GLN A 43 7.09 -5.91 6.68
CA GLN A 43 6.92 -4.48 6.44
C GLN A 43 6.82 -3.70 7.76
N ARG A 44 7.73 -2.74 7.93
CA ARG A 44 7.66 -1.75 9.01
C ARG A 44 6.50 -0.80 8.74
N THR A 45 5.67 -0.55 9.75
CA THR A 45 4.52 0.35 9.66
C THR A 45 4.55 1.42 10.75
N LYS A 46 3.65 2.41 10.66
CA LYS A 46 3.45 3.43 11.71
C LYS A 46 2.30 3.08 12.67
N HIS A 47 1.70 1.90 12.55
CA HIS A 47 0.64 1.47 13.47
C HIS A 47 1.27 1.22 14.86
N ARG A 48 0.74 1.91 15.88
CA ARG A 48 1.03 1.58 17.27
C ARG A 48 0.17 0.37 17.63
N ASN A 49 0.78 -0.74 18.04
CA ASN A 49 0.03 -1.82 18.67
C ASN A 49 -0.55 -1.28 19.99
N ILE A 50 -1.87 -1.13 20.07
CA ILE A 50 -2.56 -0.77 21.31
C ILE A 50 -2.61 -2.01 22.20
N THR A 51 -1.46 -2.33 22.78
CA THR A 51 -1.28 -3.38 23.79
C THR A 51 -1.55 -2.82 25.18
N THR A 52 -2.73 -2.21 25.34
CA THR A 52 -3.29 -1.96 26.67
C THR A 52 -3.83 -3.27 27.21
N ALA A 53 -3.43 -3.67 28.42
CA ALA A 53 -3.80 -4.93 29.10
C ALA A 53 -5.26 -4.95 29.59
N LEU A 54 -6.19 -4.45 28.78
CA LEU A 54 -7.63 -4.32 29.02
C LEU A 54 -8.47 -4.76 27.81
N ILE A 55 -7.84 -5.33 26.76
CA ILE A 55 -8.51 -5.72 25.50
C ILE A 55 -8.27 -7.21 25.17
N ASP A 56 -8.28 -8.10 26.17
CA ASP A 56 -8.13 -9.56 25.94
C ASP A 56 -9.29 -10.17 25.13
N ASN A 57 -10.47 -9.54 25.13
CA ASN A 57 -11.67 -10.08 24.49
C ASN A 57 -11.83 -9.70 22.99
N ASN A 58 -11.21 -8.61 22.51
CA ASN A 58 -11.41 -8.10 21.13
C ASN A 58 -10.15 -8.22 20.25
N ARG A 59 -9.93 -9.42 19.70
CA ARG A 59 -8.75 -9.82 18.92
C ARG A 59 -8.46 -8.98 17.65
N CYS A 60 -9.43 -8.19 17.15
CA CYS A 60 -9.25 -7.37 15.95
C CYS A 60 -8.37 -6.12 16.13
N PHE A 61 -8.03 -5.70 17.36
CA PHE A 61 -7.21 -4.51 17.59
C PHE A 61 -5.70 -4.75 17.52
N SER A 62 -5.25 -6.01 17.65
CA SER A 62 -3.83 -6.37 17.60
C SER A 62 -3.30 -6.67 16.18
N SER A 63 -4.17 -6.85 15.19
CA SER A 63 -3.79 -7.25 13.83
C SER A 63 -3.58 -6.08 12.88
N VAL A 64 -2.33 -5.80 12.51
CA VAL A 64 -2.01 -4.83 11.45
C VAL A 64 -2.36 -5.42 10.08
N HIS A 65 -3.51 -5.02 9.54
CA HIS A 65 -4.05 -5.55 8.28
C HIS A 65 -3.25 -5.10 7.04
N GLY A 66 -3.23 -5.97 6.02
CA GLY A 66 -2.57 -5.72 4.75
C GLY A 66 -1.03 -5.62 4.80
N ARG A 67 -0.38 -5.91 5.93
CA ARG A 67 1.09 -5.84 6.08
C ARG A 67 1.79 -6.80 5.11
N MET A 68 2.81 -6.34 4.38
CA MET A 68 3.64 -7.21 3.54
C MET A 68 4.56 -8.09 4.39
N GLU A 69 4.75 -9.35 3.98
CA GLU A 69 5.63 -10.29 4.65
C GLU A 69 6.21 -11.31 3.65
N LEU A 70 7.49 -11.64 3.81
CA LEU A 70 8.18 -12.73 3.11
C LEU A 70 8.89 -13.61 4.14
N ASN A 71 8.60 -14.91 4.11
CA ASN A 71 9.26 -15.92 4.94
C ASN A 71 10.24 -16.73 4.07
N CYS A 72 11.51 -16.77 4.45
CA CYS A 72 12.58 -17.35 3.64
C CYS A 72 13.73 -17.93 4.50
N SER A 73 14.68 -18.65 3.88
CA SER A 73 15.89 -19.13 4.57
C SER A 73 16.91 -18.01 4.81
N LEU A 74 17.86 -18.27 5.72
CA LEU A 74 18.99 -17.38 6.03
C LEU A 74 19.85 -17.02 4.80
N THR A 75 19.89 -17.91 3.81
CA THR A 75 20.66 -17.81 2.57
C THR A 75 19.86 -17.25 1.39
N HIS A 76 18.56 -16.99 1.54
CA HIS A 76 17.74 -16.49 0.44
C HIS A 76 18.20 -15.09 0.00
N PRO A 77 18.49 -14.87 -1.31
CA PRO A 77 18.89 -13.57 -1.82
C PRO A 77 17.68 -12.63 -1.92
N VAL A 78 17.75 -11.46 -1.29
CA VAL A 78 16.72 -10.41 -1.34
C VAL A 78 17.17 -9.23 -2.19
N ASN A 79 16.29 -8.73 -3.06
CA ASN A 79 16.53 -7.55 -3.86
C ASN A 79 16.17 -6.30 -3.07
N LEU A 80 17.15 -5.43 -2.86
CA LEU A 80 17.07 -4.24 -2.04
C LEU A 80 17.26 -2.99 -2.89
N THR A 81 16.51 -1.95 -2.55
CA THR A 81 16.60 -0.64 -3.19
C THR A 81 16.86 0.45 -2.17
N LEU A 82 17.86 1.29 -2.46
CA LEU A 82 18.26 2.41 -1.64
C LEU A 82 18.15 3.71 -2.46
N PHE A 83 17.26 4.60 -2.03
CA PHE A 83 17.09 5.93 -2.61
C PHE A 83 18.12 6.88 -2.02
N THR A 84 18.92 7.53 -2.87
CA THR A 84 20.03 8.38 -2.43
C THR A 84 20.29 9.55 -3.38
N LYS A 85 21.07 10.52 -2.91
CA LYS A 85 21.66 11.62 -3.68
C LYS A 85 22.86 12.17 -2.91
N PRO A 86 23.91 12.70 -3.57
CA PRO A 86 24.97 13.43 -2.89
C PRO A 86 24.44 14.61 -2.05
N VAL A 87 24.84 14.64 -0.78
CA VAL A 87 24.46 15.67 0.21
C VAL A 87 25.70 16.50 0.58
N ILE A 88 25.51 17.79 0.87
CA ILE A 88 26.51 18.62 1.54
C ILE A 88 26.10 18.76 3.00
N GLU A 89 27.01 18.41 3.90
CA GLU A 89 26.91 18.60 5.35
C GLU A 89 27.96 19.65 5.75
N ARG A 90 27.64 20.57 6.68
CA ARG A 90 28.56 21.63 7.14
C ARG A 90 28.90 21.41 8.61
N SER A 91 30.20 21.42 8.94
CA SER A 91 30.70 21.13 10.27
C SER A 91 31.47 22.33 10.83
N PHE A 92 30.74 23.29 11.41
CA PHE A 92 31.33 24.49 12.01
C PHE A 92 32.35 24.16 13.11
N LYS A 93 32.05 23.16 13.97
CA LYS A 93 32.93 22.67 15.04
C LYS A 93 34.31 22.19 14.54
N HIS A 94 34.36 21.68 13.31
CA HIS A 94 35.56 21.08 12.73
C HIS A 94 36.02 21.81 11.45
N ASN A 95 35.56 23.06 11.27
CA ASN A 95 35.88 24.00 10.20
C ASN A 95 35.92 23.39 8.77
N HIS A 96 34.98 22.49 8.45
CA HIS A 96 34.92 21.84 7.14
C HIS A 96 33.52 21.71 6.56
N VAL A 97 33.46 21.60 5.23
CA VAL A 97 32.31 21.16 4.44
C VAL A 97 32.57 19.71 4.03
N MET A 98 31.56 18.86 4.10
CA MET A 98 31.65 17.46 3.69
C MET A 98 30.63 17.17 2.59
N VAL A 99 31.08 16.67 1.44
CA VAL A 99 30.19 16.04 0.46
C VAL A 99 30.12 14.56 0.81
N ARG A 100 28.89 14.04 0.96
CA ARG A 100 28.62 12.65 1.32
C ARG A 100 27.74 11.99 0.25
N TRP A 101 28.17 10.83 -0.25
CA TRP A 101 27.46 10.05 -1.26
C TRP A 101 27.49 8.55 -0.93
N ILE A 102 26.99 7.70 -1.83
CA ILE A 102 26.94 6.25 -1.66
C ILE A 102 27.43 5.60 -2.96
N GLU A 103 28.26 4.57 -2.82
CA GLU A 103 28.68 3.68 -3.91
C GLU A 103 28.50 2.22 -3.48
N VAL A 104 28.45 1.29 -4.44
CA VAL A 104 28.36 -0.14 -4.16
C VAL A 104 29.76 -0.74 -4.16
N ASN A 105 30.31 -0.95 -2.97
CA ASN A 105 31.65 -1.51 -2.78
C ASN A 105 31.59 -3.01 -2.52
N GLU A 106 32.62 -3.70 -2.96
CA GLU A 106 32.88 -5.09 -2.63
C GLU A 106 33.52 -5.20 -1.25
N ILE A 107 33.13 -6.20 -0.46
CA ILE A 107 33.75 -6.55 0.82
C ILE A 107 33.89 -8.06 0.96
N VAL A 108 34.98 -8.49 1.60
CA VAL A 108 35.12 -9.87 2.08
C VAL A 108 34.41 -9.98 3.43
N THR A 109 33.47 -10.91 3.53
CA THR A 109 32.79 -11.27 4.78
C THR A 109 33.66 -12.21 5.63
N PRO A 110 33.41 -12.38 6.94
CA PRO A 110 34.29 -13.19 7.78
C PRO A 110 34.19 -14.71 7.54
N ASP A 111 33.28 -15.17 6.66
CA ASP A 111 33.25 -16.55 6.15
C ASP A 111 34.02 -16.73 4.81
N GLY A 112 34.68 -15.67 4.33
CA GLY A 112 35.52 -15.67 3.14
C GLY A 112 34.80 -15.29 1.85
N ARG A 113 33.45 -15.25 1.82
CA ARG A 113 32.72 -14.80 0.62
C ARG A 113 32.93 -13.32 0.35
N SER A 114 33.06 -12.96 -0.91
CA SER A 114 32.93 -11.57 -1.37
C SER A 114 31.46 -11.20 -1.58
N ILE A 115 31.02 -10.04 -1.09
CA ILE A 115 29.66 -9.49 -1.30
C ILE A 115 29.72 -8.01 -1.67
N ARG A 116 28.70 -7.52 -2.37
CA ARG A 116 28.60 -6.13 -2.82
C ARG A 116 27.55 -5.37 -2.00
N ILE A 117 27.98 -4.37 -1.23
CA ILE A 117 27.10 -3.55 -0.37
C ILE A 117 27.21 -2.05 -0.70
N PRO A 118 26.11 -1.29 -0.63
CA PRO A 118 26.20 0.16 -0.61
C PRO A 118 26.93 0.63 0.66
N LYS A 119 27.96 1.47 0.49
CA LYS A 119 28.67 2.17 1.58
C LYS A 119 28.59 3.68 1.40
N TYR A 120 28.57 4.38 2.53
CA TYR A 120 28.76 5.84 2.53
C TYR A 120 30.22 6.21 2.29
N HIS A 121 30.43 7.12 1.35
CA HIS A 121 31.70 7.81 1.13
C HIS A 121 31.57 9.28 1.46
N ASN A 122 32.70 9.89 1.81
CA ASN A 122 32.78 11.31 2.08
C ASN A 122 34.07 11.93 1.51
N LYS A 123 33.99 13.22 1.20
CA LYS A 123 35.12 14.07 0.83
C LYS A 123 34.96 15.40 1.56
N THR A 124 35.99 15.76 2.33
CA THR A 124 36.03 16.98 3.13
C THR A 124 36.78 18.10 2.40
N PHE A 125 36.27 19.30 2.56
CA PHE A 125 36.80 20.57 2.03
C PHE A 125 36.86 21.56 3.19
N THR A 126 37.76 22.54 3.15
CA THR A 126 37.83 23.60 4.16
C THR A 126 36.54 24.45 4.16
N LEU A 127 36.16 25.00 5.31
CA LEU A 127 35.00 25.90 5.43
C LEU A 127 35.36 27.35 5.01
N THR A 128 36.03 27.49 3.87
CA THR A 128 36.22 28.78 3.18
C THR A 128 35.13 28.98 2.13
N GLU A 129 35.10 30.12 1.45
CA GLU A 129 34.23 30.33 0.28
C GLU A 129 34.64 29.42 -0.89
N GLU A 130 35.94 29.36 -1.16
CA GLU A 130 36.55 28.45 -2.14
C GLU A 130 36.21 26.97 -1.86
N GLY A 131 36.40 26.49 -0.63
CA GLY A 131 36.08 25.12 -0.24
C GLY A 131 34.58 24.80 -0.27
N GLN A 132 33.70 25.80 -0.14
CA GLN A 132 32.26 25.65 -0.38
C GLN A 132 31.94 25.52 -1.87
N ASN A 133 32.63 26.28 -2.73
CA ASN A 133 32.49 26.18 -4.19
C ASN A 133 33.03 24.83 -4.70
N ASP A 134 34.17 24.35 -4.19
CA ASP A 134 34.70 23.02 -4.50
C ASP A 134 33.79 21.89 -4.03
N ALA A 135 33.20 22.00 -2.83
CA ALA A 135 32.20 21.04 -2.38
C ALA A 135 30.96 21.03 -3.29
N LEU A 136 30.53 22.19 -3.81
CA LEU A 136 29.40 22.30 -4.75
C LEU A 136 29.75 21.73 -6.14
N ASN A 137 30.96 22.00 -6.64
CA ASN A 137 31.49 21.44 -7.89
C ASN A 137 31.59 19.92 -7.80
N PHE A 138 32.22 19.39 -6.74
CA PHE A 138 32.34 17.95 -6.53
C PHE A 138 30.98 17.27 -6.32
N LYS A 139 30.04 17.87 -5.58
CA LYS A 139 28.66 17.39 -5.49
C LYS A 139 27.98 17.34 -6.86
N THR A 140 28.24 18.31 -7.73
CA THR A 140 27.67 18.37 -9.09
C THR A 140 28.24 17.27 -9.99
N THR A 141 29.55 17.01 -9.92
CA THR A 141 30.19 15.86 -10.59
C THR A 141 29.66 14.52 -10.05
N ALA A 142 29.55 14.39 -8.72
CA ALA A 142 28.97 13.21 -8.09
C ALA A 142 27.49 13.01 -8.48
N LEU A 143 26.71 14.08 -8.67
CA LEU A 143 25.32 14.02 -9.15
C LEU A 143 25.21 13.60 -10.62
N ARG A 144 26.22 13.86 -11.46
CA ARG A 144 26.27 13.36 -12.85
C ARG A 144 26.61 11.88 -12.93
N ASN A 145 27.41 11.38 -11.97
CA ASN A 145 27.91 10.00 -11.98
C ASN A 145 27.05 9.04 -11.12
N ALA A 146 26.30 9.53 -10.13
CA ALA A 146 25.54 8.70 -9.21
C ALA A 146 24.12 8.39 -9.71
N THR A 147 23.69 7.13 -9.57
CA THR A 147 22.28 6.77 -9.70
C THR A 147 21.50 7.20 -8.44
N PHE A 148 20.36 7.86 -8.64
CA PHE A 148 19.46 8.24 -7.53
C PHE A 148 18.82 7.02 -6.83
N ILE A 149 18.83 5.87 -7.51
CA ILE A 149 18.27 4.60 -7.06
C ILE A 149 19.39 3.55 -7.18
N VAL A 150 19.85 3.05 -6.04
CA VAL A 150 20.83 1.95 -5.99
C VAL A 150 20.07 0.65 -5.79
N HIS A 151 20.13 -0.24 -6.78
CA HIS A 151 19.63 -1.61 -6.70
C HIS A 151 20.79 -2.55 -6.36
N TYR A 152 20.59 -3.45 -5.41
CA TYR A 152 21.58 -4.44 -4.99
C TYR A 152 20.90 -5.66 -4.38
N THR A 153 21.64 -6.77 -4.27
CA THR A 153 21.10 -8.06 -3.79
C THR A 153 22.00 -8.62 -2.70
N LEU A 154 21.43 -9.09 -1.59
CA LEU A 154 22.14 -9.71 -0.46
C LEU A 154 21.40 -10.94 0.04
N GLN A 155 22.10 -11.89 0.66
CA GLN A 155 21.45 -12.94 1.45
C GLN A 155 20.97 -12.38 2.80
N VAL A 156 19.94 -12.98 3.41
CA VAL A 156 19.41 -12.52 4.71
C VAL A 156 20.49 -12.46 5.81
N ARG A 157 21.45 -13.42 5.82
CA ARG A 157 22.62 -13.37 6.74
C ARG A 157 23.47 -12.11 6.60
N ASP A 158 23.56 -11.53 5.41
CA ASP A 158 24.48 -10.44 5.09
C ASP A 158 23.91 -9.06 5.42
N LEU A 159 22.64 -8.97 5.80
CA LEU A 159 21.98 -7.73 6.24
C LEU A 159 22.68 -7.06 7.44
N CYS A 160 23.44 -7.81 8.24
CA CYS A 160 24.22 -7.28 9.37
C CYS A 160 25.53 -6.58 8.96
N HIS A 161 25.94 -6.67 7.69
CA HIS A 161 27.09 -5.93 7.15
C HIS A 161 26.73 -4.53 6.65
N LEU A 162 25.44 -4.20 6.57
CA LEU A 162 24.97 -2.84 6.29
C LEU A 162 25.08 -1.97 7.54
N ASP A 163 25.52 -0.72 7.39
CA ASP A 163 25.46 0.25 8.48
C ASP A 163 24.01 0.59 8.87
N ALA A 164 23.81 1.12 10.08
CA ALA A 164 22.46 1.38 10.60
C ALA A 164 21.63 2.37 9.76
N GLN A 165 22.26 3.34 9.08
CA GLN A 165 21.57 4.30 8.21
C GLN A 165 21.21 3.66 6.86
N THR A 166 22.08 2.80 6.32
CA THR A 166 21.82 2.02 5.10
C THR A 166 20.76 0.94 5.33
N ARG A 167 20.88 0.14 6.40
CA ARG A 167 19.91 -0.92 6.77
C ARG A 167 18.49 -0.37 7.01
N SER A 168 18.38 0.82 7.60
CA SER A 168 17.07 1.46 7.87
C SER A 168 16.47 2.18 6.66
N ARG A 169 17.28 2.61 5.69
CA ARG A 169 16.83 3.24 4.43
C ARG A 169 16.58 2.26 3.28
N SER A 170 17.15 1.07 3.33
CA SER A 170 16.99 0.04 2.29
C SER A 170 15.60 -0.57 2.33
N LYS A 171 15.01 -0.79 1.15
CA LYS A 171 13.61 -1.19 0.97
C LYS A 171 13.48 -2.45 0.14
N LEU A 172 12.47 -3.24 0.46
CA LEU A 172 11.89 -4.26 -0.43
C LEU A 172 10.83 -3.59 -1.33
N CYS A 173 10.36 -4.29 -2.36
CA CYS A 173 9.32 -3.77 -3.25
C CYS A 173 8.18 -4.77 -3.55
N VAL A 174 7.00 -4.19 -3.72
CA VAL A 174 5.84 -4.80 -4.38
C VAL A 174 5.89 -4.40 -5.85
N LYS A 175 5.61 -5.30 -6.79
CA LYS A 175 5.54 -4.97 -8.22
C LYS A 175 4.08 -5.09 -8.72
N PRO A 176 3.64 -4.19 -9.62
CA PRO A 176 2.33 -4.30 -10.24
C PRO A 176 2.21 -5.54 -11.13
N ILE A 177 0.98 -5.99 -11.35
CA ILE A 177 0.64 -7.05 -12.29
C ILE A 177 0.30 -6.37 -13.61
N LEU A 178 1.25 -6.42 -14.55
CA LEU A 178 1.21 -5.72 -15.84
C LEU A 178 0.38 -6.45 -16.91
N THR A 179 0.28 -7.78 -16.79
CA THR A 179 -0.65 -8.62 -17.54
C THR A 179 -2.02 -8.66 -16.87
N GLY A 180 -3.01 -9.24 -17.56
CA GLY A 180 -4.31 -9.58 -17.00
C GLY A 180 -4.67 -11.03 -17.32
N ASN A 181 -5.70 -11.56 -16.66
CA ASN A 181 -6.25 -12.89 -16.92
C ASN A 181 -7.56 -12.88 -17.72
N GLY A 182 -8.12 -11.70 -18.03
CA GLY A 182 -9.32 -11.53 -18.85
C GLY A 182 -10.58 -12.23 -18.34
N THR A 183 -10.71 -12.47 -17.03
CA THR A 183 -11.81 -13.30 -16.48
C THR A 183 -13.17 -12.63 -16.66
N LEU A 184 -13.30 -11.34 -16.35
CA LEU A 184 -14.56 -10.62 -16.52
C LEU A 184 -14.94 -10.47 -18.00
N SER A 185 -13.96 -10.22 -18.88
CA SER A 185 -14.20 -10.14 -20.33
C SER A 185 -14.64 -11.50 -20.90
N HIS A 186 -14.01 -12.61 -20.47
CA HIS A 186 -14.44 -13.95 -20.86
C HIS A 186 -15.84 -14.30 -20.35
N PHE A 187 -16.15 -14.03 -19.08
CA PHE A 187 -17.50 -14.29 -18.52
C PHE A 187 -18.61 -13.53 -19.26
N LEU A 188 -18.35 -12.28 -19.67
CA LEU A 188 -19.35 -11.41 -20.30
C LEU A 188 -19.44 -11.55 -21.83
N THR A 189 -18.42 -12.08 -22.50
CA THR A 189 -18.33 -12.09 -23.98
C THR A 189 -17.97 -13.45 -24.60
N GLY A 190 -17.57 -14.43 -23.77
CA GLY A 190 -16.93 -15.67 -24.22
C GLY A 190 -15.44 -15.51 -24.57
N GLN A 191 -14.90 -14.30 -24.64
CA GLN A 191 -13.52 -14.04 -25.09
C GLN A 191 -12.67 -13.35 -24.01
N TYR A 192 -11.53 -13.95 -23.68
CA TYR A 192 -10.53 -13.35 -22.81
C TYR A 192 -9.99 -12.04 -23.42
N HIS A 193 -9.77 -11.04 -22.56
CA HIS A 193 -9.22 -9.72 -22.90
C HIS A 193 -10.07 -8.82 -23.81
N LEU A 194 -11.30 -9.23 -24.17
CA LEU A 194 -12.22 -8.44 -24.99
C LEU A 194 -12.91 -7.33 -24.17
N ASN A 195 -12.12 -6.32 -23.78
CA ASN A 195 -12.52 -5.25 -22.85
C ASN A 195 -13.33 -4.13 -23.51
N THR A 196 -14.50 -4.47 -24.06
CA THR A 196 -15.44 -3.50 -24.64
C THR A 196 -15.95 -2.50 -23.60
N THR A 197 -16.54 -1.40 -24.05
CA THR A 197 -17.22 -0.42 -23.18
C THR A 197 -18.28 -1.06 -22.27
N ALA A 198 -18.94 -2.13 -22.73
CA ALA A 198 -19.90 -2.89 -21.93
C ALA A 198 -19.20 -3.59 -20.74
N VAL A 199 -18.09 -4.30 -20.99
CA VAL A 199 -17.29 -4.98 -19.95
C VAL A 199 -16.73 -3.96 -18.94
N GLN A 200 -16.18 -2.85 -19.43
CA GLN A 200 -15.68 -1.75 -18.59
C GLN A 200 -16.78 -1.11 -17.72
N THR A 201 -17.99 -0.95 -18.28
CA THR A 201 -19.17 -0.46 -17.55
C THR A 201 -19.62 -1.46 -16.49
N MET A 202 -19.62 -2.75 -16.78
CA MET A 202 -19.97 -3.79 -15.81
C MET A 202 -18.97 -3.81 -14.65
N ALA A 203 -17.67 -3.70 -14.92
CA ALA A 203 -16.63 -3.58 -13.89
C ALA A 203 -16.88 -2.40 -12.94
N TRP A 204 -17.19 -1.23 -13.50
CA TRP A 204 -17.54 -0.03 -12.73
C TRP A 204 -18.83 -0.20 -11.91
N LEU A 205 -19.90 -0.74 -12.51
CA LEU A 205 -21.18 -0.96 -11.83
C LEU A 205 -21.07 -1.97 -10.68
N ILE A 206 -20.23 -3.01 -10.83
CA ILE A 206 -19.89 -3.96 -9.77
C ILE A 206 -19.10 -3.27 -8.65
N GLY A 207 -18.14 -2.40 -8.97
CA GLY A 207 -17.43 -1.57 -8.00
C GLY A 207 -18.37 -0.69 -7.18
N LEU A 208 -19.28 0.02 -7.86
CA LEU A 208 -20.30 0.88 -7.26
C LEU A 208 -21.22 0.10 -6.30
N TRP A 209 -21.59 -1.12 -6.66
CA TRP A 209 -22.35 -2.02 -5.79
C TRP A 209 -21.54 -2.56 -4.61
N ILE A 210 -20.23 -2.83 -4.77
CA ILE A 210 -19.38 -3.26 -3.65
C ILE A 210 -19.33 -2.17 -2.55
N GLY A 211 -19.36 -0.89 -2.92
CA GLY A 211 -19.58 0.22 -1.98
C GLY A 211 -21.02 0.25 -1.45
N ASP A 212 -21.95 0.86 -2.19
CA ASP A 212 -23.27 1.27 -1.70
C ASP A 212 -24.44 0.33 -2.06
N GLY A 213 -24.14 -0.81 -2.68
CA GLY A 213 -25.11 -1.85 -3.02
C GLY A 213 -25.69 -2.62 -1.83
N THR A 214 -26.89 -3.18 -1.97
CA THR A 214 -27.45 -4.14 -1.00
C THR A 214 -27.19 -5.59 -1.40
N THR A 215 -26.87 -6.44 -0.42
CA THR A 215 -26.66 -7.90 -0.59
C THR A 215 -27.94 -8.68 -0.92
N VAL A 216 -29.10 -8.01 -0.83
CA VAL A 216 -30.43 -8.65 -1.00
C VAL A 216 -30.89 -8.67 -2.46
N ARG A 217 -30.49 -7.70 -3.29
CA ARG A 217 -31.00 -7.47 -4.65
C ARG A 217 -30.09 -6.49 -5.44
N PRO A 218 -30.22 -6.36 -6.78
CA PRO A 218 -29.49 -5.35 -7.54
C PRO A 218 -30.12 -3.96 -7.36
N GLU A 219 -29.72 -3.32 -6.26
CA GLU A 219 -30.12 -1.98 -5.82
C GLU A 219 -28.88 -1.33 -5.17
N ILE A 220 -28.65 -0.05 -5.48
CA ILE A 220 -27.48 0.74 -5.05
C ILE A 220 -27.97 2.04 -4.41
N SER A 221 -27.32 2.46 -3.33
CA SER A 221 -27.57 3.76 -2.69
C SER A 221 -26.76 4.85 -3.40
N VAL A 222 -27.38 5.98 -3.75
CA VAL A 222 -26.69 7.12 -4.40
C VAL A 222 -27.10 8.44 -3.74
N ASP A 223 -26.16 9.36 -3.58
CA ASP A 223 -26.43 10.70 -3.03
C ASP A 223 -27.21 11.56 -4.04
N SER A 224 -28.36 12.07 -3.63
CA SER A 224 -29.20 12.96 -4.44
C SER A 224 -28.57 14.29 -4.79
N LEU A 225 -27.45 14.66 -4.16
CA LEU A 225 -26.65 15.83 -4.50
C LEU A 225 -25.58 15.54 -5.56
N ASP A 226 -25.31 14.28 -5.90
CA ASP A 226 -24.39 13.89 -6.98
C ASP A 226 -25.19 13.52 -8.24
N THR A 227 -25.76 14.54 -8.88
CA THR A 227 -26.57 14.38 -10.11
C THR A 227 -25.74 13.77 -11.23
N HIS A 228 -24.46 14.12 -11.34
CA HIS A 228 -23.53 13.54 -12.33
C HIS A 228 -23.43 12.02 -12.20
N LEU A 229 -23.21 11.50 -10.99
CA LEU A 229 -23.19 10.06 -10.74
C LEU A 229 -24.52 9.39 -11.09
N MET A 230 -25.66 10.05 -10.87
CA MET A 230 -26.98 9.53 -11.24
C MET A 230 -27.24 9.52 -12.75
N ASP A 231 -26.89 10.60 -13.45
CA ASP A 231 -27.08 10.73 -14.89
C ASP A 231 -26.18 9.76 -15.67
N ASP A 232 -24.89 9.66 -15.28
CA ASP A 232 -23.96 8.70 -15.87
C ASP A 232 -24.34 7.25 -15.54
N LEU A 233 -24.83 6.96 -14.32
CA LEU A 233 -25.37 5.63 -13.98
C LEU A 233 -26.55 5.26 -14.91
N ILE A 234 -27.42 6.20 -15.23
CA ILE A 234 -28.55 6.01 -16.16
C ILE A 234 -28.05 5.79 -17.59
N GLU A 235 -27.05 6.53 -18.06
CA GLU A 235 -26.50 6.40 -19.42
C GLU A 235 -25.76 5.06 -19.60
N LEU A 236 -24.79 4.78 -18.72
CA LEU A 236 -23.93 3.60 -18.79
C LEU A 236 -24.75 2.29 -18.71
N CYS A 237 -25.79 2.25 -17.87
CA CYS A 237 -26.65 1.06 -17.73
C CYS A 237 -27.42 0.68 -19.01
N LYS A 238 -27.65 1.62 -19.94
CA LYS A 238 -28.36 1.33 -21.22
C LYS A 238 -27.67 0.23 -22.03
N VAL A 239 -26.34 0.19 -22.02
CA VAL A 239 -25.52 -0.80 -22.75
C VAL A 239 -25.87 -2.24 -22.34
N TRP A 240 -26.35 -2.42 -21.10
CA TRP A 240 -26.77 -3.72 -20.55
C TRP A 240 -28.30 -3.93 -20.54
N ASN A 241 -29.08 -3.04 -21.16
CA ASN A 241 -30.54 -2.94 -21.00
C ASN A 241 -30.98 -2.92 -19.52
N ILE A 242 -30.18 -2.26 -18.69
CA ILE A 242 -30.48 -1.99 -17.28
C ILE A 242 -31.05 -0.58 -17.17
N TYR A 243 -32.11 -0.44 -16.38
CA TYR A 243 -32.81 0.82 -16.14
C TYR A 243 -32.77 1.16 -14.65
N PRO A 244 -31.84 2.04 -14.22
CA PRO A 244 -31.81 2.56 -12.86
C PRO A 244 -33.08 3.36 -12.55
N SER A 245 -33.72 3.09 -11.43
CA SER A 245 -34.89 3.83 -10.97
C SER A 245 -35.04 3.74 -9.44
N TYR A 246 -35.18 4.91 -8.81
CA TYR A 246 -35.64 5.05 -7.43
C TYR A 246 -37.07 5.57 -7.41
N ASN A 247 -37.77 5.38 -6.30
CA ASN A 247 -39.02 6.07 -5.96
C ASN A 247 -38.77 6.81 -4.65
N ASP A 248 -39.09 8.10 -4.57
CA ASP A 248 -39.04 8.82 -3.30
C ASP A 248 -40.21 8.45 -2.38
N GLY A 249 -39.95 8.48 -1.07
CA GLY A 249 -40.98 8.41 -0.05
C GLY A 249 -41.64 9.79 0.18
N PRO A 250 -42.63 9.88 1.08
CA PRO A 250 -43.28 11.14 1.43
C PRO A 250 -42.32 12.22 1.95
N ILE A 251 -41.18 11.79 2.50
CA ILE A 251 -40.04 12.65 2.85
C ILE A 251 -38.86 12.17 1.98
N PRO A 252 -38.32 12.98 1.06
CA PRO A 252 -37.20 12.57 0.22
C PRO A 252 -35.93 12.44 1.06
N LEU A 253 -35.32 11.25 1.04
CA LEU A 253 -34.01 11.01 1.65
C LEU A 253 -32.89 11.50 0.72
N ARG A 254 -31.75 11.90 1.31
CA ARG A 254 -30.54 12.25 0.55
C ARG A 254 -29.93 11.02 -0.14
N ALA A 255 -29.82 9.90 0.56
CA ALA A 255 -29.50 8.62 -0.06
C ALA A 255 -30.75 8.08 -0.78
N LYS A 256 -30.66 7.92 -2.10
CA LYS A 256 -31.70 7.34 -2.96
C LYS A 256 -31.40 5.85 -3.17
N HIS A 257 -32.38 4.99 -2.93
CA HIS A 257 -32.25 3.55 -3.21
C HIS A 257 -32.63 3.26 -4.66
N VAL A 258 -31.61 3.20 -5.53
CA VAL A 258 -31.73 3.05 -6.98
C VAL A 258 -31.77 1.57 -7.34
N LYS A 259 -32.92 1.09 -7.80
CA LYS A 259 -33.11 -0.29 -8.27
C LYS A 259 -32.69 -0.43 -9.72
N LEU A 260 -31.96 -1.49 -10.04
CA LEU A 260 -31.47 -1.78 -11.37
C LEU A 260 -32.40 -2.82 -12.03
N TYR A 261 -33.37 -2.35 -12.81
CA TYR A 261 -34.34 -3.23 -13.49
C TYR A 261 -33.81 -3.66 -14.86
N TYR A 262 -33.99 -4.93 -15.23
CA TYR A 262 -33.54 -5.45 -16.53
C TYR A 262 -34.66 -5.49 -17.58
N GLY A 263 -34.29 -5.27 -18.84
CA GLY A 263 -35.07 -5.60 -20.04
C GLY A 263 -36.08 -4.54 -20.47
N LYS A 264 -36.88 -3.97 -19.56
CA LYS A 264 -37.79 -2.84 -19.86
C LYS A 264 -37.84 -1.83 -18.71
N LYS A 265 -37.81 -0.54 -19.04
CA LYS A 265 -38.04 0.56 -18.10
C LYS A 265 -39.40 0.36 -17.40
N PRO A 266 -39.51 0.45 -16.06
CA PRO A 266 -40.74 0.13 -15.35
C PRO A 266 -41.85 1.16 -15.66
N SER A 267 -42.85 0.72 -16.43
CA SER A 267 -44.02 1.54 -16.78
C SER A 267 -45.17 1.45 -15.76
N ASN A 268 -45.12 0.48 -14.83
CA ASN A 268 -46.18 0.24 -13.86
C ASN A 268 -45.69 -0.52 -12.62
N ARG A 269 -46.34 -0.30 -11.47
CA ARG A 269 -45.96 -0.86 -10.14
C ARG A 269 -45.91 -2.39 -10.03
N LYS A 270 -46.35 -3.15 -11.03
CA LYS A 270 -46.40 -4.64 -11.00
C LYS A 270 -45.09 -5.33 -11.44
N TYR A 271 -44.11 -4.62 -12.01
CA TYR A 271 -42.91 -5.23 -12.62
C TYR A 271 -41.71 -5.46 -11.67
N TYR A 272 -41.90 -5.48 -10.35
CA TYR A 272 -40.81 -5.70 -9.39
C TYR A 272 -40.06 -7.04 -9.53
N HIS A 273 -40.65 -8.05 -10.18
CA HIS A 273 -39.98 -9.32 -10.50
C HIS A 273 -38.73 -9.15 -11.38
N ASN A 274 -38.70 -8.17 -12.30
CA ASN A 274 -37.62 -7.96 -13.27
C ASN A 274 -36.36 -7.30 -12.67
N CYS A 275 -36.30 -7.16 -11.34
CA CYS A 275 -35.11 -6.67 -10.65
C CYS A 275 -34.04 -7.78 -10.57
N LYS A 276 -34.40 -9.00 -10.12
CA LYS A 276 -33.45 -10.13 -10.02
C LYS A 276 -33.42 -11.03 -11.25
N THR A 277 -34.59 -11.42 -11.76
CA THR A 277 -34.70 -12.48 -12.77
C THR A 277 -34.05 -12.06 -14.08
N ASN A 278 -33.13 -12.90 -14.59
CA ASN A 278 -32.36 -12.70 -15.82
C ASN A 278 -31.53 -11.39 -15.88
N ASN A 279 -31.33 -10.70 -14.76
CA ASN A 279 -30.55 -9.46 -14.73
C ASN A 279 -29.05 -9.78 -14.90
N PRO A 280 -28.37 -9.33 -15.97
CA PRO A 280 -26.99 -9.70 -16.26
C PRO A 280 -26.00 -9.16 -15.23
N PHE A 281 -26.28 -8.00 -14.64
CA PHE A 281 -25.49 -7.46 -13.53
C PHE A 281 -25.63 -8.32 -12.27
N TRP A 282 -26.86 -8.71 -11.90
CA TRP A 282 -27.06 -9.56 -10.72
C TRP A 282 -26.49 -10.96 -10.91
N LYS A 283 -26.55 -11.50 -12.14
CA LYS A 283 -25.85 -12.73 -12.51
C LYS A 283 -24.33 -12.56 -12.33
N ALA A 284 -23.73 -11.48 -12.82
CA ALA A 284 -22.31 -11.20 -12.61
C ALA A 284 -21.93 -11.06 -11.12
N ILE A 285 -22.81 -10.51 -10.26
CA ILE A 285 -22.57 -10.45 -8.81
C ILE A 285 -22.53 -11.83 -8.15
N LEU A 286 -23.39 -12.76 -8.59
CA LEU A 286 -23.47 -14.12 -8.04
C LEU A 286 -22.42 -15.04 -8.65
N ASP A 287 -22.48 -15.28 -9.96
CA ASP A 287 -21.65 -16.27 -10.67
C ASP A 287 -20.13 -15.98 -10.61
N LEU A 288 -19.72 -14.73 -10.35
CA LEU A 288 -18.33 -14.33 -10.14
C LEU A 288 -17.97 -14.14 -8.65
N ASN A 289 -18.84 -14.57 -7.73
CA ASN A 289 -18.64 -14.56 -6.29
C ASN A 289 -18.37 -13.17 -5.67
N PHE A 290 -18.91 -12.06 -6.23
CA PHE A 290 -18.86 -10.74 -5.56
C PHE A 290 -19.77 -10.66 -4.32
N LYS A 291 -20.73 -11.57 -4.23
CA LYS A 291 -21.40 -11.94 -3.00
C LYS A 291 -20.91 -13.33 -2.58
N ASN A 292 -20.60 -13.52 -1.29
CA ASN A 292 -20.31 -14.84 -0.76
C ASN A 292 -21.59 -15.67 -0.62
N GLU A 293 -21.52 -16.98 -0.90
CA GLU A 293 -22.66 -17.88 -0.79
C GLU A 293 -22.94 -18.30 0.66
N GLU A 294 -21.90 -18.41 1.49
CA GLU A 294 -22.00 -18.94 2.86
C GLU A 294 -22.69 -17.99 3.84
N ASP A 295 -22.24 -16.72 3.91
CA ASP A 295 -22.72 -15.70 4.85
C ASP A 295 -23.54 -14.58 4.17
N GLY A 296 -23.57 -14.56 2.84
CA GLY A 296 -24.25 -13.53 2.05
C GLY A 296 -23.55 -12.16 2.05
N CYS A 297 -22.33 -12.04 2.59
CA CYS A 297 -21.57 -10.79 2.62
C CYS A 297 -21.07 -10.37 1.24
N LYS A 298 -20.66 -9.11 1.11
CA LYS A 298 -19.90 -8.62 -0.05
C LYS A 298 -18.47 -9.16 0.01
N GLN A 299 -17.88 -9.44 -1.14
CA GLN A 299 -16.45 -9.73 -1.25
C GLN A 299 -15.89 -9.29 -2.60
N ILE A 300 -14.56 -9.29 -2.70
CA ILE A 300 -13.83 -9.05 -3.94
C ILE A 300 -13.11 -10.34 -4.30
N PRO A 301 -13.43 -10.99 -5.44
CA PRO A 301 -12.91 -12.31 -5.79
C PRO A 301 -11.44 -12.26 -6.24
N ASP A 302 -10.67 -13.29 -5.90
CA ASP A 302 -9.21 -13.38 -6.12
C ASP A 302 -8.77 -13.26 -7.59
N PHE A 303 -9.65 -13.46 -8.57
CA PHE A 303 -9.33 -13.24 -9.98
C PHE A 303 -9.14 -11.74 -10.30
N LEU A 304 -9.85 -10.84 -9.61
CA LEU A 304 -10.01 -9.46 -10.07
C LEU A 304 -8.72 -8.64 -9.97
N TRP A 305 -7.91 -8.81 -8.93
CA TRP A 305 -6.59 -8.16 -8.87
C TRP A 305 -5.57 -8.76 -9.85
N ASN A 306 -5.94 -9.80 -10.60
CA ASN A 306 -5.18 -10.37 -11.70
C ASN A 306 -5.87 -10.16 -13.07
N ASP A 307 -7.03 -9.50 -13.13
CA ASP A 307 -7.76 -9.22 -14.38
C ASP A 307 -7.08 -8.10 -15.18
N ASP A 308 -7.62 -7.73 -16.33
CA ASP A 308 -7.03 -6.69 -17.18
C ASP A 308 -6.96 -5.33 -16.46
N ILE A 309 -5.89 -4.58 -16.72
CA ILE A 309 -5.58 -3.32 -16.03
C ILE A 309 -6.78 -2.36 -16.01
N ILE A 310 -7.45 -2.19 -17.15
CA ILE A 310 -8.59 -1.27 -17.27
C ILE A 310 -9.83 -1.75 -16.51
N ILE A 311 -10.00 -3.06 -16.32
CA ILE A 311 -11.09 -3.64 -15.53
C ILE A 311 -10.86 -3.40 -14.04
N ARG A 312 -9.61 -3.59 -13.57
CA ARG A 312 -9.19 -3.22 -12.21
C ARG A 312 -9.36 -1.73 -11.94
N GLU A 313 -8.98 -0.87 -12.88
CA GLU A 313 -9.13 0.58 -12.75
C GLU A 313 -10.61 1.03 -12.77
N LYS A 314 -11.44 0.46 -13.65
CA LYS A 314 -12.89 0.74 -13.70
C LYS A 314 -13.62 0.27 -12.46
N PHE A 315 -13.31 -0.92 -11.95
CA PHE A 315 -13.86 -1.42 -10.68
C PHE A 315 -13.51 -0.50 -9.51
N LEU A 316 -12.24 -0.13 -9.34
CA LEU A 316 -11.85 0.79 -8.27
C LEU A 316 -12.50 2.17 -8.43
N ALA A 317 -12.69 2.66 -9.67
CA ALA A 317 -13.38 3.92 -9.90
C ALA A 317 -14.83 3.87 -9.42
N GLY A 318 -15.58 2.81 -9.73
CA GLY A 318 -16.95 2.65 -9.24
C GLY A 318 -17.03 2.50 -7.72
N LEU A 319 -16.10 1.76 -7.12
CA LEU A 319 -16.01 1.63 -5.66
C LEU A 319 -15.66 2.97 -4.98
N ILE A 320 -14.88 3.82 -5.64
CA ILE A 320 -14.60 5.19 -5.19
C ILE A 320 -15.81 6.10 -5.39
N ASP A 321 -16.56 5.97 -6.49
CA ASP A 321 -17.79 6.72 -6.76
C ASP A 321 -18.87 6.50 -5.69
N ALA A 322 -18.93 5.30 -5.10
CA ALA A 322 -19.68 5.01 -3.88
C ALA A 322 -18.97 5.56 -2.62
N ASP A 323 -18.25 4.71 -1.86
CA ASP A 323 -17.74 5.03 -0.50
C ASP A 323 -16.29 5.56 -0.48
N GLY A 324 -15.81 6.13 -1.59
CA GLY A 324 -14.48 6.73 -1.69
C GLY A 324 -14.46 8.24 -1.38
N TYR A 325 -13.63 8.64 -0.41
CA TYR A 325 -13.29 10.04 -0.15
C TYR A 325 -11.95 10.40 -0.81
N VAL A 326 -11.98 11.30 -1.80
CA VAL A 326 -10.77 11.80 -2.48
C VAL A 326 -10.24 13.05 -1.77
N SER A 327 -8.96 13.06 -1.39
CA SER A 327 -8.33 14.24 -0.80
C SER A 327 -8.37 15.44 -1.76
N LYS A 328 -8.73 16.62 -1.23
CA LYS A 328 -8.56 17.91 -1.93
C LYS A 328 -7.10 18.35 -1.96
N ASN A 329 -6.33 18.00 -0.93
CA ASN A 329 -4.93 18.37 -0.81
C ASN A 329 -4.06 17.31 -1.49
N ILE A 330 -3.36 17.72 -2.56
CA ILE A 330 -2.24 16.95 -3.11
C ILE A 330 -1.09 17.04 -2.09
N SER A 331 -0.44 15.92 -1.81
CA SER A 331 0.73 15.91 -0.91
C SER A 331 1.89 16.73 -1.46
N GLN A 332 2.81 17.20 -0.60
CA GLN A 332 4.06 17.88 -1.01
C GLN A 332 4.91 17.05 -2.00
N SER A 333 4.71 15.73 -2.02
CA SER A 333 5.34 14.76 -2.95
C SER A 333 4.62 14.59 -4.30
N GLY A 334 3.54 15.34 -4.56
CA GLY A 334 2.73 15.21 -5.78
C GLY A 334 1.79 14.00 -5.81
N ASN A 335 1.72 13.22 -4.72
CA ASN A 335 0.83 12.06 -4.64
C ASN A 335 -0.60 12.50 -4.29
N LEU A 336 -1.56 11.87 -4.96
CA LEU A 336 -2.98 11.87 -4.63
C LEU A 336 -3.25 10.87 -3.49
N GLN A 337 -4.34 11.07 -2.76
CA GLN A 337 -4.84 10.13 -1.74
C GLN A 337 -6.36 9.96 -1.88
N VAL A 338 -6.80 8.71 -1.77
CA VAL A 338 -8.20 8.31 -1.65
C VAL A 338 -8.34 7.40 -0.45
N ASN A 339 -9.37 7.59 0.37
CA ASN A 339 -9.70 6.70 1.48
C ASN A 339 -11.04 6.01 1.16
N ILE A 340 -11.10 4.68 1.25
CA ILE A 340 -12.32 3.89 1.05
C ILE A 340 -12.61 3.15 2.34
N GLN A 341 -13.83 3.25 2.87
CA GLN A 341 -14.22 2.53 4.08
C GLN A 341 -14.96 1.23 3.76
N THR A 342 -14.93 0.28 4.68
CA THR A 342 -15.75 -0.93 4.61
C THR A 342 -15.79 -1.66 5.95
N ILE A 343 -16.90 -2.34 6.23
CA ILE A 343 -17.03 -3.31 7.33
C ILE A 343 -16.56 -4.72 6.92
N TYR A 344 -16.47 -5.00 5.62
CA TYR A 344 -16.20 -6.35 5.10
C TYR A 344 -14.68 -6.59 4.95
N HIS A 345 -14.14 -7.55 5.71
CA HIS A 345 -12.72 -7.91 5.65
C HIS A 345 -12.26 -8.36 4.26
N SER A 346 -13.11 -9.11 3.56
CA SER A 346 -12.91 -9.56 2.17
C SER A 346 -12.77 -8.40 1.18
N VAL A 347 -13.60 -7.36 1.33
CA VAL A 347 -13.55 -6.13 0.53
C VAL A 347 -12.28 -5.33 0.86
N MET A 348 -11.89 -5.23 2.14
CA MET A 348 -10.63 -4.62 2.55
C MET A 348 -9.41 -5.31 1.92
N LYS A 349 -9.35 -6.66 1.96
CA LYS A 349 -8.30 -7.46 1.29
C LYS A 349 -8.25 -7.09 -0.20
N GLY A 350 -9.39 -7.15 -0.89
CA GLY A 350 -9.46 -6.90 -2.32
C GLY A 350 -9.09 -5.47 -2.74
N ILE A 351 -9.50 -4.45 -1.98
CA ILE A 351 -9.06 -3.05 -2.22
C ILE A 351 -7.53 -2.98 -2.19
N VAL A 352 -6.91 -3.57 -1.16
CA VAL A 352 -5.46 -3.57 -0.96
C VAL A 352 -4.74 -4.34 -2.08
N ASP A 353 -5.25 -5.51 -2.47
CA ASP A 353 -4.65 -6.35 -3.50
C ASP A 353 -4.81 -5.76 -4.92
N ILE A 354 -5.97 -5.19 -5.27
CA ILE A 354 -6.16 -4.51 -6.56
C ILE A 354 -5.27 -3.27 -6.63
N ALA A 355 -5.24 -2.43 -5.60
CA ALA A 355 -4.37 -1.25 -5.57
C ALA A 355 -2.89 -1.61 -5.78
N ARG A 356 -2.40 -2.64 -5.09
CA ARG A 356 -1.02 -3.15 -5.25
C ARG A 356 -0.76 -3.69 -6.65
N SER A 357 -1.71 -4.42 -7.22
CA SER A 357 -1.60 -4.91 -8.61
C SER A 357 -1.49 -3.79 -9.65
N LEU A 358 -1.98 -2.58 -9.34
CA LEU A 358 -1.92 -1.40 -10.23
C LEU A 358 -0.72 -0.47 -9.97
N GLY A 359 0.12 -0.77 -8.98
CA GLY A 359 1.27 0.06 -8.60
C GLY A 359 0.94 1.16 -7.58
N ILE A 360 -0.16 1.02 -6.84
CA ILE A 360 -0.65 2.00 -5.86
C ILE A 360 -0.32 1.53 -4.45
N SER A 361 0.15 2.44 -3.60
CA SER A 361 0.43 2.15 -2.19
C SER A 361 -0.89 2.07 -1.42
N ALA A 362 -1.11 0.96 -0.70
CA ALA A 362 -2.31 0.74 0.11
C ALA A 362 -1.93 0.44 1.57
N THR A 363 -2.54 1.18 2.50
CA THR A 363 -2.41 1.04 3.96
C THR A 363 -3.79 1.03 4.60
N VAL A 364 -4.00 0.17 5.62
CA VAL A 364 -5.30 -0.02 6.27
C VAL A 364 -5.21 0.40 7.73
N THR A 365 -6.11 1.28 8.17
CA THR A 365 -6.39 1.50 9.60
C THR A 365 -7.73 0.89 9.97
N THR A 366 -7.96 0.67 11.26
CA THR A 366 -9.23 0.18 11.81
C THR A 366 -9.83 1.20 12.75
N LYS A 367 -11.15 1.36 12.72
CA LYS A 367 -11.93 2.15 13.69
C LYS A 367 -12.72 1.17 14.58
N PRO A 368 -12.71 1.35 15.91
CA PRO A 368 -13.36 0.43 16.82
C PRO A 368 -14.87 0.36 16.60
N GLU A 369 -15.41 -0.83 16.85
CA GLU A 369 -16.84 -1.01 17.09
C GLU A 369 -17.27 -0.17 18.31
N ARG A 370 -18.37 0.57 18.19
CA ARG A 370 -18.87 1.46 19.24
C ARG A 370 -20.34 1.85 19.06
N MET A 371 -20.98 2.21 20.16
CA MET A 371 -22.27 2.91 20.13
C MET A 371 -22.05 4.42 19.89
N GLU A 372 -22.85 5.02 19.01
CA GLU A 372 -22.83 6.45 18.67
C GLU A 372 -24.26 7.00 18.66
N ILE A 373 -24.46 8.25 19.11
CA ILE A 373 -25.77 8.92 19.09
C ILE A 373 -25.84 9.83 17.87
N ILE A 374 -26.27 9.26 16.73
CA ILE A 374 -26.37 9.98 15.46
C ILE A 374 -27.77 10.58 15.33
N LYS A 375 -27.87 11.91 15.40
CA LYS A 375 -29.14 12.67 15.31
C LYS A 375 -30.21 12.19 16.31
N GLY A 376 -29.80 11.93 17.56
CA GLY A 376 -30.70 11.48 18.62
C GLY A 376 -31.15 10.02 18.51
N LYS A 377 -30.52 9.22 17.64
CA LYS A 377 -30.70 7.76 17.60
C LYS A 377 -29.39 7.08 17.97
N GLU A 378 -29.47 6.08 18.82
CA GLU A 378 -28.37 5.15 19.04
C GLU A 378 -28.13 4.32 17.77
N VAL A 379 -26.87 4.25 17.35
CA VAL A 379 -26.41 3.48 16.20
C VAL A 379 -25.22 2.65 16.65
N HIS A 380 -25.30 1.34 16.44
CA HIS A 380 -24.17 0.43 16.62
C HIS A 380 -23.26 0.49 15.39
N CYS A 381 -22.14 1.22 15.50
CA CYS A 381 -21.13 1.30 14.46
C CYS A 381 -20.18 0.10 14.59
N GLN A 382 -20.23 -0.83 13.63
CA GLN A 382 -19.35 -1.99 13.57
C GLN A 382 -17.86 -1.64 13.34
N LEU A 383 -16.97 -2.60 13.62
CA LEU A 383 -15.56 -2.54 13.23
C LEU A 383 -15.42 -2.13 11.77
N THR A 384 -14.76 -0.99 11.52
CA THR A 384 -14.62 -0.43 10.16
C THR A 384 -13.16 -0.40 9.75
N TYR A 385 -12.85 -0.94 8.57
CA TYR A 385 -11.58 -0.78 7.88
C TYR A 385 -11.58 0.52 7.07
N ASP A 386 -10.50 1.28 7.15
CA ASP A 386 -10.28 2.52 6.40
C ASP A 386 -9.02 2.35 5.53
N CYS A 387 -9.25 2.17 4.23
CA CYS A 387 -8.26 1.80 3.22
C CYS A 387 -7.74 3.05 2.52
N ALA A 388 -6.59 3.56 2.98
CA ALA A 388 -5.92 4.70 2.36
C ALA A 388 -5.06 4.23 1.17
N LEU A 389 -5.46 4.66 -0.03
CA LEU A 389 -4.77 4.48 -1.30
C LEU A 389 -3.98 5.75 -1.64
N ILE A 390 -2.69 5.61 -1.93
CA ILE A 390 -1.77 6.71 -2.20
C ILE A 390 -0.97 6.41 -3.49
N GLY A 391 -0.98 7.33 -4.44
CA GLY A 391 -0.33 7.13 -5.73
C GLY A 391 -0.24 8.39 -6.59
N LYS A 392 0.38 8.27 -7.76
CA LYS A 392 0.50 9.31 -8.79
C LYS A 392 -0.41 9.00 -9.97
N THR A 393 0.14 8.89 -11.18
CA THR A 393 -0.61 8.71 -12.43
C THR A 393 -1.48 7.43 -12.48
N PRO A 394 -1.15 6.28 -11.84
CA PRO A 394 -2.09 5.17 -11.73
C PRO A 394 -3.37 5.53 -10.97
N LEU A 395 -3.26 6.21 -9.83
CA LEU A 395 -4.41 6.62 -9.03
C LEU A 395 -5.18 7.77 -9.71
N GLN A 396 -4.48 8.64 -10.44
CA GLN A 396 -5.11 9.66 -11.28
C GLN A 396 -5.91 9.04 -12.45
N ASN A 397 -5.43 7.94 -13.05
CA ASN A 397 -6.15 7.26 -14.14
C ASN A 397 -7.44 6.58 -13.63
N ILE A 398 -7.43 6.01 -12.42
CA ILE A 398 -8.66 5.55 -11.74
C ILE A 398 -9.63 6.71 -11.51
N LEU A 399 -9.14 7.84 -11.00
CA LEU A 399 -9.97 9.02 -10.75
C LEU A 399 -10.47 9.71 -12.02
N PHE A 400 -9.87 9.44 -13.19
CA PHE A 400 -10.42 9.82 -14.49
C PHE A 400 -11.58 8.91 -14.95
N TYR A 401 -11.68 7.69 -14.42
CA TYR A 401 -12.80 6.78 -14.69
C TYR A 401 -13.95 6.86 -13.69
N CYS A 402 -13.85 7.76 -12.70
CA CYS A 402 -14.94 8.10 -11.79
C CYS A 402 -16.02 8.94 -12.50
N HIS A 403 -17.23 8.94 -11.96
CA HIS A 403 -18.40 9.65 -12.48
C HIS A 403 -19.01 10.62 -11.45
N SER A 404 -18.67 10.47 -10.16
CA SER A 404 -18.99 11.42 -9.10
C SER A 404 -18.23 12.74 -9.30
N GLY A 405 -18.96 13.84 -9.44
CA GLY A 405 -18.42 15.13 -9.90
C GLY A 405 -17.34 15.74 -9.00
N HIS A 406 -17.28 15.33 -7.72
CA HIS A 406 -16.26 15.79 -6.77
C HIS A 406 -15.02 14.87 -6.69
N LYS A 407 -15.12 13.65 -7.23
CA LYS A 407 -14.09 12.61 -7.19
C LYS A 407 -13.27 12.56 -8.49
N ILE A 408 -13.89 12.90 -9.62
CA ILE A 408 -13.26 13.03 -10.96
C ILE A 408 -11.93 13.80 -10.92
N ARG A 409 -10.94 13.34 -11.69
CA ARG A 409 -9.69 14.08 -12.01
C ARG A 409 -9.38 13.97 -13.50
N ASN A 410 -8.64 14.95 -14.02
CA ASN A 410 -8.20 14.94 -15.42
C ASN A 410 -7.31 13.72 -15.72
N ARG A 411 -7.46 13.13 -16.91
CA ARG A 411 -6.62 12.02 -17.38
C ARG A 411 -5.13 12.39 -17.34
N PRO A 412 -4.23 11.54 -16.79
CA PRO A 412 -2.79 11.79 -16.86
C PRO A 412 -2.26 11.60 -18.28
N GLN A 413 -1.14 12.25 -18.61
CA GLN A 413 -0.49 12.13 -19.92
C GLN A 413 0.15 10.74 -20.13
N THR A 414 0.82 10.23 -19.10
CA THR A 414 1.42 8.88 -19.01
C THR A 414 0.88 8.18 -17.78
N VAL A 415 0.88 6.83 -17.76
CA VAL A 415 0.50 6.04 -16.57
C VAL A 415 1.67 5.15 -16.17
N GLU A 416 2.38 5.57 -15.12
CA GLU A 416 3.65 4.99 -14.68
C GLU A 416 3.40 4.00 -13.55
N ARG A 417 3.56 2.71 -13.84
CA ARG A 417 3.33 1.62 -12.87
C ARG A 417 4.66 1.13 -12.30
N ASP A 418 5.26 1.99 -11.48
CA ASP A 418 6.49 1.69 -10.74
C ASP A 418 6.26 0.66 -9.61
N PRO A 419 7.32 -0.02 -9.13
CA PRO A 419 7.26 -0.80 -7.91
C PRO A 419 6.98 0.06 -6.67
N VAL A 420 6.18 -0.45 -5.73
CA VAL A 420 5.88 0.22 -4.46
C VAL A 420 6.89 -0.24 -3.40
N TYR A 421 7.75 0.68 -2.95
CA TYR A 421 8.88 0.38 -2.07
C TYR A 421 8.57 0.60 -0.57
N PHE A 422 8.85 -0.40 0.27
CA PHE A 422 8.58 -0.36 1.72
C PHE A 422 9.82 -0.72 2.57
N ALA A 423 9.92 -0.10 3.74
CA ALA A 423 10.93 -0.45 4.74
C ALA A 423 10.50 -1.72 5.50
N PHE A 424 11.48 -2.49 5.97
CA PHE A 424 11.23 -3.81 6.57
C PHE A 424 12.17 -4.13 7.74
N ASP A 425 11.65 -4.93 8.66
CA ASP A 425 12.34 -5.52 9.80
C ASP A 425 12.50 -7.03 9.56
N ASP A 426 13.56 -7.63 10.10
CA ASP A 426 13.83 -9.07 10.01
C ASP A 426 13.75 -9.73 11.38
N SER A 427 13.21 -10.96 11.43
CA SER A 427 12.97 -11.71 12.66
C SER A 427 13.16 -13.21 12.46
N ILE A 428 13.64 -13.92 13.49
CA ILE A 428 13.88 -15.37 13.45
C ILE A 428 12.58 -16.12 13.73
N ARG A 429 12.25 -17.13 12.92
CA ARG A 429 11.11 -18.03 13.12
C ARG A 429 11.44 -19.45 13.59
N GLY A 430 12.72 -19.84 13.55
CA GLY A 430 13.15 -21.20 13.90
C GLY A 430 13.10 -22.18 12.74
N LEU A 431 13.25 -23.47 13.04
CA LEU A 431 13.36 -24.54 12.03
C LEU A 431 12.00 -24.80 11.35
N ASN A 432 11.94 -24.66 10.03
CA ASN A 432 10.72 -24.83 9.23
C ASN A 432 11.07 -25.51 7.89
N HIS A 433 10.06 -26.08 7.21
CA HIS A 433 10.24 -26.56 5.84
C HIS A 433 10.50 -25.39 4.89
N VAL A 434 11.62 -25.46 4.17
CA VAL A 434 11.96 -24.53 3.09
C VAL A 434 11.80 -25.23 1.74
N TYR A 435 11.28 -24.49 0.77
CA TYR A 435 11.02 -24.95 -0.59
C TYR A 435 11.83 -24.06 -1.54
N PHE A 436 12.80 -24.65 -2.22
CA PHE A 436 13.64 -23.98 -3.20
C PHE A 436 13.05 -24.21 -4.59
N ILE A 437 12.63 -23.12 -5.25
CA ILE A 437 12.15 -23.15 -6.63
C ILE A 437 13.29 -22.70 -7.55
N GLU A 438 13.56 -23.50 -8.58
CA GLU A 438 14.36 -23.14 -9.74
C GLU A 438 13.44 -22.83 -10.92
N VAL A 439 13.70 -21.74 -11.67
CA VAL A 439 12.90 -21.38 -12.85
C VAL A 439 13.76 -21.06 -14.06
N GLU A 440 13.17 -21.30 -15.22
CA GLU A 440 13.72 -20.99 -16.53
C GLU A 440 14.09 -19.50 -16.67
N ASN A 441 15.25 -19.24 -17.28
CA ASN A 441 15.85 -17.91 -17.43
C ASN A 441 16.16 -17.17 -16.11
N THR A 442 16.19 -17.85 -14.96
CA THR A 442 16.53 -17.28 -13.63
C THR A 442 15.71 -16.04 -13.23
N LYS A 443 14.48 -15.92 -13.76
CA LYS A 443 13.65 -14.71 -13.55
C LYS A 443 13.25 -14.54 -12.09
N THR A 444 13.11 -13.27 -11.69
CA THR A 444 12.50 -12.91 -10.39
C THR A 444 11.00 -13.16 -10.43
N ILE A 445 10.49 -13.92 -9.47
CA ILE A 445 9.10 -14.35 -9.41
C ILE A 445 8.26 -13.37 -8.59
N LEU A 446 6.97 -13.27 -8.94
CA LEU A 446 5.99 -12.46 -8.25
C LEU A 446 5.16 -13.34 -7.31
N LEU A 447 5.23 -13.05 -6.01
CA LEU A 447 4.50 -13.80 -4.98
C LEU A 447 3.01 -13.42 -4.96
N GLY A 448 2.16 -14.23 -4.30
CA GLY A 448 0.70 -13.97 -4.23
C GLY A 448 0.31 -12.65 -3.55
N ASN A 449 1.19 -12.10 -2.72
CA ASN A 449 1.08 -10.76 -2.11
C ASN A 449 1.73 -9.64 -2.96
N LYS A 450 2.21 -9.97 -4.17
CA LYS A 450 2.83 -9.09 -5.17
C LYS A 450 4.25 -8.61 -4.80
N MET A 451 4.91 -9.21 -3.80
CA MET A 451 6.35 -9.01 -3.57
C MET A 451 7.18 -9.60 -4.72
N SER A 452 8.26 -8.92 -5.08
CA SER A 452 9.32 -9.48 -5.93
C SER A 452 10.23 -10.38 -5.08
N ALA A 453 10.39 -11.64 -5.49
CA ALA A 453 11.33 -12.58 -4.88
C ALA A 453 12.32 -13.12 -5.92
N ASN A 454 13.54 -13.40 -5.49
CA ASN A 454 14.49 -14.16 -6.29
C ASN A 454 14.16 -15.66 -6.23
N THR A 455 14.54 -16.40 -7.25
CA THR A 455 14.58 -17.86 -7.20
C THR A 455 15.84 -18.34 -6.48
N CYS A 456 15.85 -19.62 -6.10
CA CYS A 456 16.88 -20.15 -5.22
C CYS A 456 17.97 -20.87 -6.02
N THR A 457 19.19 -20.34 -5.96
CA THR A 457 20.41 -20.98 -6.48
C THR A 457 20.97 -21.97 -5.45
N ASP A 458 21.96 -22.80 -5.82
CA ASP A 458 22.51 -23.80 -4.90
C ASP A 458 23.15 -23.22 -3.61
N ASN A 459 23.57 -21.95 -3.65
CA ASN A 459 23.99 -21.19 -2.46
C ASN A 459 22.86 -20.97 -1.44
N CYS A 460 21.61 -21.34 -1.76
CA CYS A 460 20.47 -21.36 -0.85
C CYS A 460 20.31 -22.69 -0.10
N ASN A 461 20.82 -23.80 -0.65
CA ASN A 461 20.55 -25.17 -0.20
C ASN A 461 21.16 -25.53 1.17
N HIS A 462 22.07 -24.70 1.71
CA HIS A 462 22.85 -25.04 2.91
C HIS A 462 22.84 -23.88 3.90
N GLU A 463 22.41 -24.13 5.14
CA GLU A 463 22.47 -23.13 6.22
C GLU A 463 23.92 -22.93 6.69
N GLN A 464 24.64 -22.05 6.00
CA GLN A 464 25.98 -21.62 6.37
C GLN A 464 25.94 -20.70 7.60
N ARG A 465 26.88 -20.90 8.54
CA ARG A 465 26.94 -20.12 9.79
C ARG A 465 27.13 -18.63 9.51
N GLN A 466 26.27 -17.79 10.09
CA GLN A 466 26.55 -16.36 10.23
C GLN A 466 27.76 -16.20 11.17
N ALA A 467 28.86 -15.61 10.68
CA ALA A 467 30.02 -15.31 11.51
C ALA A 467 29.67 -14.34 12.65
N ASN A 468 30.43 -14.39 13.75
CA ASN A 468 30.02 -13.89 15.06
C ASN A 468 29.47 -12.45 15.08
N ARG A 469 28.37 -12.26 15.83
CA ARG A 469 27.52 -11.05 15.85
C ARG A 469 28.08 -9.83 16.60
N GLU A 470 29.29 -9.93 17.16
CA GLU A 470 29.72 -9.14 18.32
C GLU A 470 29.82 -7.63 18.07
N ASN A 471 30.13 -7.19 16.85
CA ASN A 471 30.48 -5.79 16.59
C ASN A 471 29.29 -4.83 16.39
N ASN A 472 28.14 -5.27 15.86
CA ASN A 472 27.10 -4.35 15.36
C ASN A 472 25.80 -4.26 16.20
N GLN A 473 25.52 -5.16 17.13
CA GLN A 473 24.21 -5.17 17.82
C GLN A 473 23.96 -3.97 18.76
N LYS A 474 25.00 -3.28 19.26
CA LYS A 474 24.86 -2.20 20.25
C LYS A 474 24.16 -0.94 19.75
N GLN A 475 24.08 -0.70 18.43
CA GLN A 475 23.51 0.56 17.89
C GLN A 475 22.04 0.47 17.45
N CYS A 476 21.51 -0.72 17.13
CA CYS A 476 20.12 -0.85 16.68
C CYS A 476 19.09 -0.63 17.80
N LEU A 477 19.43 -0.92 19.06
CA LEU A 477 18.55 -0.67 20.21
C LEU A 477 18.54 0.82 20.63
N ALA A 478 19.70 1.48 20.55
CA ALA A 478 19.87 2.87 21.00
C ALA A 478 19.03 3.88 20.20
N LEU A 479 18.75 3.60 18.92
CA LEU A 479 17.92 4.46 18.07
C LEU A 479 16.43 4.48 18.47
N ASN A 480 15.90 3.39 19.04
CA ASN A 480 14.53 3.38 19.56
C ASN A 480 14.44 4.28 20.79
N SER A 481 15.30 4.06 21.79
CA SER A 481 15.35 4.88 23.01
C SER A 481 15.63 6.36 22.74
N ALA A 482 16.41 6.70 21.71
CA ALA A 482 16.72 8.08 21.36
C ALA A 482 15.51 8.84 20.76
N GLN A 483 14.60 8.16 20.05
CA GLN A 483 13.39 8.81 19.54
C GLN A 483 12.32 9.01 20.62
N ASP A 484 12.19 8.06 21.56
CA ASP A 484 11.27 8.22 22.70
C ASP A 484 11.77 9.31 23.67
N ALA A 485 13.08 9.38 23.94
CA ALA A 485 13.68 10.40 24.80
C ALA A 485 13.50 11.84 24.26
N MET A 486 13.37 12.03 22.94
CA MET A 486 13.25 13.36 22.32
C MET A 486 11.81 13.90 22.26
N LEU A 487 10.82 13.15 22.75
CA LEU A 487 9.41 13.56 22.85
C LEU A 487 8.86 13.54 24.28
N GLY A 488 9.64 13.09 25.27
CA GLY A 488 9.21 12.87 26.65
C GLY A 488 9.45 14.04 27.61
N ILE A 489 8.80 15.20 27.42
CA ILE A 489 8.77 16.28 28.44
C ILE A 489 7.34 16.79 28.71
N LYS A 490 6.62 16.09 29.60
CA LYS A 490 5.84 16.67 30.73
C LYS A 490 4.96 15.63 31.44
N THR A 491 5.50 15.00 32.49
CA THR A 491 4.78 14.62 33.71
C THR A 491 5.80 14.13 34.74
N ALA A 492 6.49 15.06 35.40
CA ALA A 492 7.32 14.73 36.55
C ALA A 492 6.41 14.59 37.77
N ALA A 493 6.36 13.40 38.36
CA ALA A 493 6.02 13.29 39.78
C ALA A 493 7.18 13.88 40.58
N ILE A 494 6.86 14.54 41.70
CA ILE A 494 7.84 15.18 42.56
C ILE A 494 8.49 14.12 43.45
N ASP A 495 9.82 14.07 43.45
CA ASP A 495 10.57 13.88 44.69
C ASP A 495 11.88 14.68 44.66
N VAL A 496 12.45 14.94 45.82
CA VAL A 496 13.45 15.99 46.06
C VAL A 496 14.81 15.38 46.39
N ASN A 497 15.87 15.79 45.69
CA ASN A 497 17.15 16.21 46.30
C ASN A 497 18.19 16.76 45.30
N HIS A 498 19.04 17.64 45.82
CA HIS A 498 20.19 18.34 45.21
C HIS A 498 20.85 17.79 43.92
N VAL A 499 20.85 18.62 42.86
CA VAL A 499 22.06 18.96 42.07
C VAL A 499 21.99 20.44 41.65
N THR A 500 23.06 21.20 41.88
CA THR A 500 23.14 22.63 41.50
C THR A 500 23.82 22.79 40.13
N TRP A 501 23.27 23.65 39.26
CA TRP A 501 23.95 24.07 38.02
C TRP A 501 23.88 25.60 37.85
N PHE A 502 25.03 26.21 37.55
CA PHE A 502 25.14 27.62 37.20
C PHE A 502 24.72 27.87 35.75
N LEU A 503 24.05 29.00 35.50
CA LEU A 503 23.79 29.56 34.17
C LEU A 503 24.35 30.99 34.11
N ILE A 504 25.23 31.24 33.15
CA ILE A 504 25.80 32.57 32.86
C ILE A 504 25.03 33.20 31.70
N HIS A 505 24.87 34.53 31.73
CA HIS A 505 23.93 35.29 30.92
C HIS A 505 24.66 36.34 30.05
N GLU A 506 24.58 36.20 28.72
CA GLU A 506 24.76 37.30 27.74
C GLU A 506 23.68 37.10 26.66
N ARG A 507 22.72 37.99 26.37
CA ARG A 507 22.69 39.45 26.06
C ARG A 507 23.18 39.82 24.65
N SER A 508 22.21 40.09 23.78
CA SER A 508 22.32 41.12 22.74
C SER A 508 20.93 41.75 22.46
N ASN A 509 20.88 43.08 22.45
CA ASN A 509 19.78 43.94 21.99
C ASN A 509 19.87 44.07 20.42
N GLU A 510 18.94 44.61 19.60
CA GLU A 510 17.62 45.28 19.69
C GLU A 510 16.98 45.34 18.26
N ASN A 511 15.77 45.83 17.95
CA ASN A 511 14.61 46.31 18.73
C ASN A 511 13.30 45.60 18.25
N SER A 512 12.30 46.09 17.49
CA SER A 512 11.91 47.42 16.98
C SER A 512 10.37 47.60 16.90
N ILE A 513 9.86 48.66 17.57
CA ILE A 513 8.62 49.42 17.29
C ILE A 513 7.28 48.66 17.12
N PHE A 514 6.49 48.67 18.22
CA PHE A 514 5.04 48.94 18.31
C PHE A 514 4.11 48.81 17.07
N LYS A 515 3.03 48.01 17.25
CA LYS A 515 1.68 48.59 17.46
C LYS A 515 0.69 47.61 18.11
N THR A 516 -0.18 48.14 18.96
CA THR A 516 -1.16 47.41 19.78
C THR A 516 -2.55 47.36 19.17
N ARG A 517 -3.25 46.22 19.28
CA ARG A 517 -4.67 46.24 19.74
C ARG A 517 -5.15 44.87 20.23
N THR A 518 -5.35 44.75 21.54
CA THR A 518 -6.22 43.74 22.16
C THR A 518 -7.68 44.20 22.12
N GLN A 519 -8.61 43.28 21.86
CA GLN A 519 -9.93 43.35 22.50
C GLN A 519 -10.60 41.96 22.54
N THR A 520 -10.45 41.28 23.67
CA THR A 520 -11.32 40.16 24.03
C THR A 520 -12.67 40.72 24.49
N LYS A 521 -13.78 40.10 24.09
CA LYS A 521 -15.07 40.33 24.75
C LYS A 521 -15.81 39.00 24.92
N ILE A 522 -15.77 38.48 26.15
CA ILE A 522 -16.67 37.43 26.63
C ILE A 522 -17.81 38.16 27.35
N THR A 523 -19.05 37.79 27.04
CA THR A 523 -20.22 38.09 27.87
C THR A 523 -21.10 36.86 27.89
N SER A 524 -21.54 36.49 29.08
CA SER A 524 -22.35 35.30 29.37
C SER A 524 -23.81 35.47 28.97
N LEU A 525 -24.40 34.39 28.44
CA LEU A 525 -25.53 33.69 29.05
C LEU A 525 -25.57 32.24 28.54
#